data_AF-A0A150WZJ3-F1
#
_entry.id   AF-A0A150WZJ3-F1
#
_cell.length_a   1.000
_cell.length_b   1.000
_cell.length_c   1.000
_cell.angle_alpha   90.00
_cell.angle_beta   90.00
_cell.angle_gamma   90.00
#
_symmetry.space_group_name_H-M   'P 1'
#
loop_
_entity.id
_entity.type
_entity.pdbx_description
1 polymer ?
#
loop_
_entity_poly.entity_id
_entity_poly.type
_entity_poly.pdbx_seq_one_letter_code
_entity_poly.pdbx_strand_id
1 'polypeptide(L)'
;MKWTYGIKQKATAAGILAAIMGLIVINNISERKRFRQLEESISSIYQDRLLVESYIFKLYDNLQKQNDCLLAEQPQLSEELTELKQEREQLMLLYAQTYLTEEEELHFNALKETLNDFDQGTAFENKTATNMEAIEHLNALSNIQTDEGASLWDKSERIISGSQISSQFEMAIVICLAVIIQALILSSKSLKPKTQIQKHNLN
;
A
#
# COMPACT_ATOMS: atom_id res chain seq x y z
N MET A 1 -4.12 36.62 49.70
CA MET A 1 -3.58 36.46 48.32
C MET A 1 -3.00 35.07 48.00
N LYS A 2 -3.43 33.97 48.64
CA LYS A 2 -2.91 32.60 48.37
C LYS A 2 -3.74 31.76 47.37
N TRP A 3 -4.92 32.23 46.97
CA TRP A 3 -5.85 31.47 46.11
C TRP A 3 -5.48 31.50 44.61
N THR A 4 -4.89 32.60 44.14
CA THR A 4 -4.46 32.79 42.75
C THR A 4 -3.33 31.84 42.32
N TYR A 5 -2.47 31.43 43.26
CA TYR A 5 -1.42 30.44 43.02
C TYR A 5 -2.00 29.03 42.77
N GLY A 6 -3.05 28.64 43.51
CA GLY A 6 -3.75 27.36 43.30
C GLY A 6 -4.51 27.30 41.97
N ILE A 7 -5.02 28.44 41.49
CA ILE A 7 -5.70 28.55 40.19
C ILE A 7 -4.69 28.53 39.03
N LYS A 8 -3.57 29.26 39.14
CA LYS A 8 -2.50 29.23 38.13
C LYS A 8 -1.96 27.81 37.92
N GLN A 9 -1.68 27.07 39.00
CA GLN A 9 -1.18 25.70 38.89
C GLN A 9 -2.19 24.74 38.25
N LYS A 10 -3.48 24.87 38.57
CA LYS A 10 -4.55 24.06 37.96
C LYS A 10 -4.75 24.37 36.47
N ALA A 11 -4.68 25.65 36.08
CA ALA A 11 -4.79 26.06 34.68
C ALA A 11 -3.57 25.58 33.85
N THR A 12 -2.36 25.67 34.40
CA THR A 12 -1.16 25.14 33.74
C THR A 12 -1.25 23.62 33.56
N ALA A 13 -1.71 22.87 34.57
CA ALA A 13 -1.92 21.43 34.45
C ALA A 13 -2.97 21.07 33.38
N ALA A 14 -4.10 21.79 33.35
CA ALA A 14 -5.13 21.61 32.32
C ALA A 14 -4.61 21.91 30.91
N GLY A 15 -3.79 22.95 30.74
CA GLY A 15 -3.15 23.29 29.47
C GLY A 15 -2.19 22.19 28.98
N ILE A 16 -1.39 21.61 29.88
CA ILE A 16 -0.49 20.49 29.55
C ILE A 16 -1.30 19.26 29.12
N LEU A 17 -2.35 18.91 29.87
CA LEU A 17 -3.24 17.80 29.52
C LEU A 17 -3.92 18.00 28.16
N ALA A 18 -4.41 19.21 27.89
CA ALA A 18 -5.03 19.56 26.61
C ALA A 18 -4.03 19.45 25.45
N ALA A 19 -2.79 19.92 25.64
CA ALA A 19 -1.73 19.80 24.64
C ALA A 19 -1.40 18.34 24.32
N ILE A 20 -1.28 17.49 25.35
CA ILE A 20 -1.02 16.06 25.16
C ILE A 20 -2.17 15.37 24.43
N MET A 21 -3.43 15.66 24.80
CA MET A 21 -4.58 15.14 24.05
C MET A 21 -4.57 15.60 22.59
N GLY A 22 -4.22 16.86 22.33
CA GLY A 22 -4.04 17.36 20.97
C GLY A 22 -3.00 16.57 20.18
N LEU A 23 -1.86 16.26 20.77
CA LEU A 23 -0.82 15.43 20.15
C LEU A 23 -1.32 14.02 19.81
N ILE A 24 -2.06 13.38 20.72
CA ILE A 24 -2.65 12.04 20.49
C ILE A 24 -3.63 12.09 19.31
N VAL A 25 -4.49 13.11 19.26
CA VAL A 25 -5.46 13.26 18.16
C VAL A 25 -4.75 13.49 16.82
N ILE A 26 -3.74 14.36 16.79
CA ILE A 26 -2.95 14.61 15.58
C ILE A 26 -2.23 13.33 15.12
N ASN A 27 -1.68 12.55 16.06
CA ASN A 27 -1.04 11.28 15.75
C ASN A 27 -2.05 10.30 15.15
N ASN A 28 -3.23 10.15 15.76
CA ASN A 28 -4.30 9.27 15.26
C ASN A 28 -4.75 9.64 13.84
N ILE A 29 -4.91 10.94 13.56
CA ILE A 29 -5.26 11.41 12.22
C ILE A 29 -4.15 11.09 11.21
N SER A 30 -2.88 11.26 11.61
CA SER A 30 -1.72 10.97 10.77
C SER A 30 -1.60 9.47 10.48
N GLU A 31 -1.88 8.64 11.48
CA GLU A 31 -1.87 7.18 11.37
C GLU A 31 -2.96 6.67 10.40
N ARG A 32 -4.17 7.23 10.48
CA ARG A 32 -5.25 6.95 9.53
C ARG A 32 -4.91 7.34 8.09
N LYS A 33 -4.04 8.35 7.88
CA LYS A 33 -3.56 8.70 6.53
C LYS A 33 -2.54 7.69 6.03
N ARG A 34 -1.57 7.32 6.88
CA ARG A 34 -0.59 6.28 6.58
C ARG A 34 -1.25 4.93 6.25
N PHE A 35 -2.23 4.52 7.04
CA PHE A 35 -2.96 3.26 6.79
C PHE A 35 -3.65 3.23 5.42
N ARG A 36 -4.28 4.34 5.01
CA ARG A 36 -4.87 4.46 3.66
C ARG A 36 -3.84 4.35 2.55
N GLN A 37 -2.68 5.02 2.71
CA GLN A 37 -1.59 4.91 1.74
C GLN A 37 -1.01 3.49 1.66
N LEU A 38 -0.99 2.76 2.78
CA LEU A 38 -0.59 1.36 2.82
C LEU A 38 -1.60 0.47 2.08
N GLU A 39 -2.90 0.68 2.32
CA GLU A 39 -3.98 -0.02 1.62
C GLU A 39 -3.92 0.21 0.11
N GLU A 40 -3.76 1.47 -0.33
CA GLU A 40 -3.57 1.83 -1.75
C GLU A 40 -2.35 1.11 -2.36
N SER A 41 -1.22 1.09 -1.65
CA SER A 41 0.01 0.45 -2.14
C SER A 41 -0.16 -1.07 -2.25
N ILE A 42 -0.77 -1.72 -1.26
CA ILE A 42 -1.08 -3.17 -1.30
C ILE A 42 -2.09 -3.49 -2.40
N SER A 43 -3.12 -2.65 -2.57
CA SER A 43 -4.10 -2.81 -3.64
C SER A 43 -3.43 -2.77 -5.00
N SER A 44 -2.53 -1.81 -5.23
CA SER A 44 -1.81 -1.69 -6.50
C SER A 44 -0.83 -2.83 -6.74
N ILE A 45 -0.11 -3.31 -5.71
CA ILE A 45 0.72 -4.52 -5.80
C ILE A 45 -0.11 -5.71 -6.32
N TYR A 46 -1.34 -5.86 -5.84
CA TYR A 46 -2.20 -6.96 -6.26
C TYR A 46 -2.83 -6.72 -7.64
N GLN A 47 -3.55 -5.61 -7.80
CA GLN A 47 -4.40 -5.34 -8.96
C GLN A 47 -3.60 -4.93 -10.20
N ASP A 48 -2.55 -4.13 -10.02
CA ASP A 48 -1.80 -3.54 -11.14
C ASP A 48 -0.49 -4.28 -11.43
N ARG A 49 0.07 -5.03 -10.47
CA ARG A 49 1.36 -5.72 -10.67
C ARG A 49 1.22 -7.23 -10.72
N LEU A 50 0.67 -7.85 -9.68
CA LEU A 50 0.57 -9.32 -9.64
C LEU A 50 -0.45 -9.87 -10.65
N LEU A 51 -1.61 -9.23 -10.77
CA LEU A 51 -2.64 -9.65 -11.72
C LEU A 51 -2.20 -9.42 -13.18
N VAL A 52 -1.54 -8.28 -13.44
CA VAL A 52 -0.95 -7.97 -14.75
C VAL A 52 0.13 -8.96 -15.12
N GLU A 53 1.02 -9.32 -14.19
CA GLU A 53 2.03 -10.36 -14.42
C GLU A 53 1.39 -11.71 -14.78
N SER A 54 0.23 -12.04 -14.19
CA SER A 54 -0.52 -13.22 -14.59
C SER A 54 -1.03 -13.13 -16.04
N TYR A 55 -1.43 -11.95 -16.52
CA TYR A 55 -1.81 -11.75 -17.91
C TYR A 55 -0.62 -11.87 -18.85
N ILE A 56 0.53 -11.28 -18.50
CA ILE A 56 1.78 -11.41 -19.28
C ILE A 56 2.17 -12.88 -19.42
N PHE A 57 2.14 -13.64 -18.32
CA PHE A 57 2.44 -15.06 -18.35
C PHE A 57 1.49 -15.85 -19.27
N LYS A 58 0.19 -15.55 -19.22
CA LYS A 58 -0.80 -16.19 -20.11
C LYS A 58 -0.60 -15.80 -21.57
N LEU A 59 -0.22 -14.55 -21.84
CA LEU A 59 0.12 -14.10 -23.19
C LEU A 59 1.35 -14.85 -23.73
N TYR A 60 2.37 -15.05 -22.89
CA TYR A 60 3.55 -15.84 -23.25
C TYR A 60 3.16 -17.29 -23.59
N ASP A 61 2.37 -17.94 -22.73
CA ASP A 61 1.88 -19.31 -22.97
C ASP A 61 1.03 -19.41 -24.26
N ASN A 62 0.16 -18.43 -24.49
CA ASN A 62 -0.67 -18.34 -25.70
C ASN A 62 0.19 -18.23 -26.97
N LEU A 63 1.23 -17.37 -26.97
CA LEU A 63 2.16 -17.22 -28.09
C LEU A 63 2.96 -18.50 -28.37
N GLN A 64 3.38 -19.20 -27.31
CA GLN A 64 4.08 -20.48 -27.47
C GLN A 64 3.18 -21.56 -28.07
N LYS A 65 1.95 -21.71 -27.57
CA LYS A 65 0.95 -22.61 -28.17
C LYS A 65 0.68 -22.28 -29.61
N GLN A 66 0.55 -20.99 -29.93
CA GLN A 66 0.31 -20.56 -31.31
C GLN A 66 1.47 -20.95 -32.24
N ASN A 67 2.71 -20.78 -31.78
CA ASN A 67 3.89 -21.19 -32.53
C ASN A 67 3.98 -22.71 -32.72
N ASP A 68 3.63 -23.50 -31.70
CA ASP A 68 3.59 -24.96 -31.76
C ASP A 68 2.53 -25.46 -32.76
N CYS A 69 1.33 -24.86 -32.75
CA CYS A 69 0.28 -25.15 -33.73
C CYS A 69 0.75 -24.89 -35.16
N LEU A 70 1.41 -23.75 -35.39
CA LEU A 70 1.94 -23.37 -36.70
C LEU A 70 3.00 -24.37 -37.21
N LEU A 71 3.79 -24.97 -36.32
CA LEU A 71 4.80 -25.98 -36.66
C LEU A 71 4.22 -27.38 -36.93
N ALA A 72 3.04 -27.68 -36.38
CA ALA A 72 2.47 -29.04 -36.39
C ALA A 72 1.67 -29.38 -37.67
N GLU A 73 1.38 -28.41 -38.55
CA GLU A 73 0.63 -28.58 -39.82
C GLU A 73 -0.66 -29.44 -39.70
N GLN A 74 -1.46 -29.23 -38.65
CA GLN A 74 -2.62 -30.08 -38.33
C GLN A 74 -3.89 -29.76 -39.15
N PRO A 75 -4.82 -30.73 -39.33
CA PRO A 75 -6.08 -30.52 -40.08
C PRO A 75 -7.06 -29.53 -39.42
N GLN A 76 -6.99 -29.35 -38.09
CA GLN A 76 -7.86 -28.48 -37.29
C GLN A 76 -7.23 -27.11 -36.97
N LEU A 77 -6.08 -26.82 -37.58
CA LEU A 77 -5.24 -25.67 -37.29
C LEU A 77 -5.98 -24.32 -37.32
N SER A 78 -7.00 -24.15 -38.16
CA SER A 78 -7.73 -22.88 -38.26
C SER A 78 -8.60 -22.55 -37.04
N GLU A 79 -9.22 -23.55 -36.41
CA GLU A 79 -10.12 -23.34 -35.26
C GLU A 79 -9.31 -23.00 -34.01
N GLU A 80 -8.28 -23.79 -33.72
CA GLU A 80 -7.37 -23.59 -32.57
C GLU A 80 -6.63 -22.25 -32.64
N LEU A 81 -6.15 -21.84 -33.82
CA LEU A 81 -5.53 -20.51 -33.99
C LEU A 81 -6.52 -19.36 -33.78
N THR A 82 -7.80 -19.57 -34.10
CA THR A 82 -8.84 -18.56 -33.87
C THR A 82 -9.15 -18.42 -32.39
N GLU A 83 -9.25 -19.52 -31.65
CA GLU A 83 -9.44 -19.53 -30.20
C GLU A 83 -8.27 -18.85 -29.48
N LEU A 84 -7.03 -19.20 -29.84
CA LEU A 84 -5.83 -18.59 -29.27
C LEU A 84 -5.79 -17.08 -29.53
N LYS A 85 -6.18 -16.63 -30.73
CA LYS A 85 -6.28 -15.20 -31.03
C LYS A 85 -7.31 -14.50 -30.15
N GLN A 86 -8.50 -15.07 -29.98
CA GLN A 86 -9.55 -14.50 -29.13
C GLN A 86 -9.11 -14.40 -27.66
N GLU A 87 -8.48 -15.46 -27.14
CA GLU A 87 -7.92 -15.45 -25.78
C GLU A 87 -6.88 -14.34 -25.61
N ARG A 88 -5.97 -14.19 -26.58
CA ARG A 88 -4.95 -13.14 -26.58
C ARG A 88 -5.56 -11.74 -26.58
N GLU A 89 -6.55 -11.49 -27.44
CA GLU A 89 -7.24 -10.20 -27.49
C GLU A 89 -7.94 -9.88 -26.15
N GLN A 90 -8.53 -10.88 -25.51
CA GLN A 90 -9.14 -10.72 -24.20
C GLN A 90 -8.11 -10.39 -23.12
N LEU A 91 -6.96 -11.08 -23.11
CA LEU A 91 -5.86 -10.82 -22.18
C LEU A 91 -5.28 -9.41 -22.37
N MET A 92 -5.08 -8.97 -23.61
CA MET A 92 -4.64 -7.62 -23.94
C MET A 92 -5.64 -6.56 -23.45
N LEU A 93 -6.94 -6.83 -23.59
CA LEU A 93 -7.99 -5.92 -23.11
C LEU A 93 -8.04 -5.84 -21.58
N LEU A 94 -7.85 -6.97 -20.88
CA LEU A 94 -7.74 -6.99 -19.42
C LEU A 94 -6.50 -6.23 -18.94
N TYR A 95 -5.36 -6.44 -19.59
CA TYR A 95 -4.14 -5.68 -19.32
C TYR A 95 -4.39 -4.18 -19.47
N ALA A 96 -4.97 -3.75 -20.59
CA ALA A 96 -5.20 -2.33 -20.90
C ALA A 96 -6.15 -1.59 -19.92
N GLN A 97 -6.89 -2.32 -19.09
CA GLN A 97 -7.78 -1.73 -18.06
C GLN A 97 -7.06 -1.46 -16.73
N THR A 98 -5.82 -1.92 -16.59
CA THR A 98 -5.01 -1.70 -15.38
C THR A 98 -4.31 -0.34 -15.43
N TYR A 99 -3.59 0.02 -14.37
CA TYR A 99 -2.75 1.20 -14.38
C TYR A 99 -1.42 0.95 -15.11
N LEU A 100 -1.23 1.62 -16.24
CA LEU A 100 0.03 1.59 -16.99
C LEU A 100 0.91 2.79 -16.62
N THR A 101 2.18 2.54 -16.35
CA THR A 101 3.21 3.59 -16.32
C THR A 101 3.54 4.06 -17.73
N GLU A 102 4.24 5.19 -17.83
CA GLU A 102 4.71 5.71 -19.14
C GLU A 102 5.61 4.70 -19.87
N GLU A 103 6.45 3.96 -19.14
CA GLU A 103 7.32 2.93 -19.71
C GLU A 103 6.53 1.68 -20.14
N GLU A 104 5.56 1.25 -19.33
CA GLU A 104 4.66 0.14 -19.67
C GLU A 104 3.85 0.44 -20.92
N GLU A 105 3.32 1.66 -21.04
CA GLU A 105 2.53 2.08 -22.20
C GLU A 105 3.33 1.99 -23.49
N LEU A 106 4.63 2.33 -23.47
CA LEU A 106 5.51 2.20 -24.63
C LEU A 106 5.65 0.73 -25.07
N HIS A 107 6.00 -0.16 -24.14
CA HIS A 107 6.19 -1.58 -24.45
C HIS A 107 4.87 -2.28 -24.81
N PHE A 108 3.76 -1.89 -24.18
CA PHE A 108 2.44 -2.45 -24.43
C PHE A 108 1.90 -2.07 -25.82
N ASN A 109 2.11 -0.81 -26.23
CA ASN A 109 1.74 -0.37 -27.58
C ASN A 109 2.61 -1.04 -28.65
N ALA A 110 3.91 -1.18 -28.42
CA ALA A 110 4.80 -1.92 -29.32
C ALA A 110 4.36 -3.38 -29.47
N LEU A 111 4.08 -4.07 -28.35
CA LEU A 111 3.53 -5.43 -28.37
C LEU A 111 2.26 -5.52 -29.22
N LYS A 112 1.34 -4.56 -29.06
CA LYS A 112 0.08 -4.53 -29.81
C LYS A 112 0.31 -4.41 -31.32
N GLU A 113 1.26 -3.59 -31.74
CA GLU A 113 1.66 -3.45 -33.14
C GLU A 113 2.28 -4.76 -33.67
N THR A 114 3.24 -5.33 -32.94
CA THR A 114 3.87 -6.61 -33.31
C THR A 114 2.85 -7.74 -33.46
N LEU A 115 1.87 -7.83 -32.56
CA LEU A 115 0.81 -8.84 -32.62
C LEU A 115 -0.15 -8.62 -33.79
N ASN A 116 -0.44 -7.37 -34.15
CA ASN A 116 -1.24 -7.07 -35.33
C ASN A 116 -0.50 -7.46 -36.61
N ASP A 117 0.81 -7.18 -36.68
CA ASP A 117 1.65 -7.58 -37.82
C ASP A 117 1.78 -9.09 -37.94
N PHE A 118 1.91 -9.80 -36.80
CA PHE A 118 1.87 -11.25 -36.74
C PHE A 118 0.57 -11.82 -37.34
N ASP A 119 -0.58 -11.22 -37.02
CA ASP A 119 -1.89 -11.66 -37.50
C ASP A 119 -2.11 -11.37 -39.00
N GLN A 120 -1.52 -10.30 -39.53
CA GLN A 120 -1.61 -9.93 -40.95
C GLN A 120 -0.54 -10.60 -41.83
N GLY A 121 0.57 -11.05 -41.23
CA GLY A 121 1.67 -11.72 -41.93
C GLY A 121 1.25 -13.05 -42.57
N THR A 122 1.58 -13.25 -43.84
CA THR A 122 1.24 -14.48 -44.59
C THR A 122 2.40 -15.47 -44.70
N ALA A 123 3.64 -15.03 -44.49
CA ALA A 123 4.84 -15.87 -44.57
C ALA A 123 5.25 -16.45 -43.21
N PHE A 124 5.55 -17.74 -43.15
CA PHE A 124 5.89 -18.47 -41.93
C PHE A 124 7.16 -17.92 -41.24
N GLU A 125 8.23 -17.63 -42.00
CA GLU A 125 9.47 -17.04 -41.45
C GLU A 125 9.23 -15.67 -40.78
N ASN A 126 8.33 -14.87 -41.35
CA ASN A 126 7.94 -13.59 -40.75
C ASN A 126 7.19 -13.79 -39.44
N LYS A 127 6.35 -14.83 -39.33
CA LYS A 127 5.60 -15.16 -38.11
C LYS A 127 6.52 -15.55 -36.95
N THR A 128 7.53 -16.39 -37.19
CA THR A 128 8.48 -16.78 -36.13
C THR A 128 9.29 -15.59 -35.62
N ALA A 129 9.74 -14.70 -36.51
CA ALA A 129 10.46 -13.49 -36.12
C ALA A 129 9.57 -12.53 -35.29
N THR A 130 8.35 -12.26 -35.75
CA THR A 130 7.40 -11.42 -34.99
C THR A 130 7.00 -12.04 -33.66
N ASN A 131 6.97 -13.37 -33.54
CA ASN A 131 6.71 -14.05 -32.27
C ASN A 131 7.84 -13.84 -31.25
N MET A 132 9.10 -13.90 -31.70
CA MET A 132 10.24 -13.59 -30.84
C MET A 132 10.20 -12.14 -30.35
N GLU A 133 9.91 -11.20 -31.25
CA GLU A 133 9.77 -9.78 -30.89
C GLU A 133 8.63 -9.56 -29.87
N ALA A 134 7.48 -10.22 -30.05
CA ALA A 134 6.38 -10.15 -29.09
C ALA A 134 6.80 -10.70 -27.71
N ILE A 135 7.57 -11.80 -27.67
CA ILE A 135 8.11 -12.36 -26.42
C ILE A 135 9.11 -11.40 -25.76
N GLU A 136 9.94 -10.68 -26.54
CA GLU A 136 10.84 -9.67 -26.00
C GLU A 136 10.07 -8.52 -25.33
N HIS A 137 8.98 -8.04 -25.95
CA HIS A 137 8.11 -7.04 -25.32
C HIS A 137 7.45 -7.58 -24.04
N LEU A 138 6.97 -8.82 -24.03
CA LEU A 138 6.41 -9.43 -22.82
C LEU A 138 7.44 -9.55 -21.68
N ASN A 139 8.69 -9.91 -22.00
CA ASN A 139 9.77 -9.96 -21.01
C ASN A 139 10.09 -8.57 -20.44
N ALA A 140 10.12 -7.54 -21.30
CA ALA A 140 10.30 -6.16 -20.85
C ALA A 140 9.15 -5.73 -19.91
N LEU A 141 7.90 -6.01 -20.29
CA LEU A 141 6.73 -5.72 -19.47
C LEU A 141 6.76 -6.46 -18.12
N SER A 142 7.20 -7.72 -18.10
CA SER A 142 7.36 -8.52 -16.87
C SER A 142 8.40 -7.92 -15.93
N ASN A 143 9.56 -7.51 -16.46
CA ASN A 143 10.59 -6.84 -15.66
C ASN A 143 10.05 -5.55 -15.03
N ILE A 144 9.31 -4.73 -15.80
CA ILE A 144 8.67 -3.52 -15.27
C ILE A 144 7.69 -3.87 -14.13
N GLN A 145 6.91 -4.96 -14.24
CA GLN A 145 6.02 -5.38 -13.13
C GLN A 145 6.81 -5.69 -11.86
N THR A 146 7.96 -6.35 -11.97
CA THR A 146 8.80 -6.68 -10.82
C THR A 146 9.43 -5.44 -10.18
N ASP A 147 9.89 -4.48 -10.98
CA ASP A 147 10.50 -3.25 -10.50
C ASP A 147 9.47 -2.32 -9.82
N GLU A 148 8.31 -2.12 -10.46
CA GLU A 148 7.20 -1.36 -9.88
C GLU A 148 6.64 -2.05 -8.62
N GLY A 149 6.52 -3.38 -8.65
CA GLY A 149 6.13 -4.18 -7.49
C GLY A 149 7.08 -3.99 -6.30
N ALA A 150 8.40 -3.98 -6.56
CA ALA A 150 9.41 -3.71 -5.53
C ALA A 150 9.33 -2.28 -5.00
N SER A 151 9.13 -1.29 -5.88
CA SER A 151 8.95 0.12 -5.49
C SER A 151 7.74 0.33 -4.57
N LEU A 152 6.60 -0.29 -4.89
CA LEU A 152 5.39 -0.26 -4.06
C LEU A 152 5.60 -0.98 -2.72
N TRP A 153 6.36 -2.07 -2.71
CA TRP A 153 6.72 -2.78 -1.48
C TRP A 153 7.61 -1.91 -0.58
N ASP A 154 8.66 -1.30 -1.12
CA ASP A 154 9.55 -0.40 -0.38
C ASP A 154 8.79 0.80 0.21
N LYS A 155 7.84 1.35 -0.56
CA LYS A 155 6.93 2.40 -0.07
C LYS A 155 6.08 1.90 1.11
N SER A 156 5.53 0.70 1.00
CA SER A 156 4.74 0.06 2.07
C SER A 156 5.57 -0.15 3.34
N GLU A 157 6.81 -0.62 3.20
CA GLU A 157 7.74 -0.80 4.33
C GLU A 157 8.01 0.52 5.05
N ARG A 158 8.32 1.59 4.30
CA ARG A 158 8.54 2.93 4.87
C ARG A 158 7.33 3.44 5.64
N ILE A 159 6.11 3.18 5.15
CA ILE A 159 4.87 3.54 5.84
C ILE A 159 4.76 2.77 7.17
N ILE A 160 5.02 1.46 7.15
CA ILE A 160 4.97 0.59 8.32
C ILE A 160 6.02 1.00 9.36
N SER A 161 7.28 1.21 8.97
CA SER A 161 8.33 1.66 9.90
C SER A 161 7.98 3.02 10.51
N GLY A 162 7.44 3.94 9.71
CA GLY A 162 7.01 5.24 10.19
C GLY A 162 5.84 5.14 11.19
N SER A 163 4.88 4.24 10.95
CA SER A 163 3.78 3.91 11.87
C SER A 163 4.30 3.35 13.19
N GLN A 164 5.24 2.40 13.15
CA GLN A 164 5.85 1.81 14.35
C GLN A 164 6.54 2.86 15.23
N ILE A 165 7.29 3.79 14.64
CA ILE A 165 7.92 4.90 15.37
C ILE A 165 6.85 5.79 16.03
N SER A 166 5.80 6.13 15.30
CA SER A 166 4.68 6.93 15.82
C SER A 166 3.98 6.25 16.99
N SER A 167 3.75 4.93 16.89
CA SER A 167 3.13 4.11 17.92
C SER A 167 3.99 4.05 19.20
N GLN A 168 5.30 3.87 19.07
CA GLN A 168 6.21 3.88 20.21
C GLN A 168 6.22 5.24 20.94
N PHE A 169 6.20 6.34 20.18
CA PHE A 169 6.09 7.67 20.76
C PHE A 169 4.77 7.88 21.52
N GLU A 170 3.65 7.40 20.96
CA GLU A 170 2.36 7.44 21.63
C GLU A 170 2.35 6.63 22.93
N MET A 171 2.95 5.44 22.92
CA MET A 171 3.11 4.62 24.13
C MET A 171 3.88 5.38 25.22
N ALA A 172 4.97 6.07 24.86
CA ALA A 172 5.74 6.88 25.80
C ALA A 172 4.88 8.03 26.40
N ILE A 173 4.09 8.71 25.57
CA ILE A 173 3.14 9.74 26.03
C ILE A 173 2.14 9.16 27.03
N VAL A 174 1.55 8.00 26.74
CA VAL A 174 0.57 7.33 27.61
C VAL A 174 1.20 6.97 28.97
N ILE A 175 2.43 6.46 28.98
CA ILE A 175 3.15 6.16 30.22
C ILE A 175 3.41 7.44 31.03
N CYS A 176 3.88 8.51 30.39
CA CYS A 176 4.09 9.80 31.06
C CYS A 176 2.79 10.34 31.66
N LEU A 177 1.67 10.26 30.93
CA LEU A 177 0.35 10.63 31.44
C LEU A 177 -0.05 9.81 32.67
N ALA A 178 0.16 8.49 32.63
CA ALA A 178 -0.16 7.62 33.76
C ALA A 178 0.63 7.99 35.02
N VAL A 179 1.92 8.34 34.88
CA VAL A 179 2.77 8.79 35.99
C VAL A 179 2.29 10.15 36.54
N ILE A 180 1.97 11.11 35.66
CA ILE A 180 1.45 12.43 36.05
C ILE A 180 0.15 12.28 36.85
N ILE A 181 -0.77 11.45 36.37
CA ILE A 181 -2.05 11.17 37.06
C ILE A 181 -1.81 10.57 38.44
N GLN A 182 -0.91 9.58 38.57
CA GLN A 182 -0.57 8.99 39.87
C GLN A 182 0.02 10.03 40.84
N ALA A 183 0.93 10.89 40.38
CA ALA A 183 1.53 11.95 41.19
C ALA A 183 0.47 12.96 41.70
N LEU A 184 -0.47 13.36 40.85
CA LEU A 184 -1.57 14.26 41.22
C LEU A 184 -2.49 13.63 42.28
N ILE A 185 -2.84 12.34 42.12
CA ILE A 185 -3.67 11.61 43.08
C ILE A 185 -2.96 11.51 44.44
N LEU A 186 -1.68 11.15 44.48
CA LEU A 186 -0.91 11.05 45.72
C LEU A 186 -0.75 12.40 46.43
N SER A 187 -0.47 13.48 45.67
CA SER A 187 -0.37 14.83 46.23
C SER A 187 -1.69 15.30 46.86
N SER A 188 -2.83 14.92 46.30
CA SER A 188 -4.15 15.34 46.81
C SER A 188 -4.52 14.73 48.18
N LYS A 189 -3.94 13.57 48.55
CA LYS A 189 -4.24 12.89 49.83
C LYS A 189 -3.61 13.56 51.06
N SER A 190 -2.70 14.53 50.90
CA SER A 190 -1.98 15.19 52.00
C SER A 190 -2.74 16.34 52.69
N LEU A 191 -3.98 16.65 52.29
CA LEU A 191 -4.77 17.78 52.82
C LEU A 191 -5.95 17.34 53.72
N LYS A 192 -5.75 16.34 54.59
CA LYS A 192 -6.70 16.13 55.69
C LYS A 192 -6.44 17.20 56.77
N PRO A 193 -7.38 18.13 57.05
CA PRO A 193 -7.19 19.08 58.13
C PRO A 193 -7.10 18.28 59.44
N LYS A 194 -6.06 18.55 60.23
CA LYS A 194 -5.92 18.02 61.58
C LYS A 194 -7.13 18.52 62.37
N THR A 195 -8.11 17.66 62.62
CA THR A 195 -9.27 17.97 63.46
C THR A 195 -8.71 18.33 64.83
N GLN A 196 -8.58 19.63 65.11
CA GLN A 196 -8.15 20.12 66.40
C GLN A 196 -9.32 19.87 67.34
N ILE A 197 -9.27 18.76 68.08
CA ILE A 197 -10.18 18.47 69.18
C ILE A 197 -10.03 19.64 70.16
N GLN A 198 -10.98 20.58 70.14
CA GLN A 198 -11.11 21.59 71.18
C GLN A 198 -11.37 20.84 72.48
N LYS A 199 -10.40 20.85 73.39
CA LYS A 199 -10.64 20.45 74.78
C LYS A 199 -11.65 21.44 75.36
N HIS A 200 -12.88 20.97 75.53
CA HIS A 200 -13.86 21.63 76.38
C HIS A 200 -13.32 21.57 77.82
N ASN A 201 -12.86 22.69 78.36
CA ASN A 201 -12.63 22.81 79.80
C ASN A 201 -13.98 23.17 80.41
N LEU A 202 -14.56 22.22 81.14
CA LEU A 202 -15.66 22.50 82.07
C LEU A 202 -15.05 23.13 83.32
N ASN A 203 -15.39 24.40 83.57
CA ASN A 203 -15.57 25.01 84.89
C ASN A 203 -16.27 26.36 84.72
#